data_AF-A0A949Y8N4-F1
#
_entry.id   AF-A0A949Y8N4-F1
#
_cell.length_a   1.000
_cell.length_b   1.000
_cell.length_c   1.000
_cell.angle_alpha   90.00
_cell.angle_beta   90.00
_cell.angle_gamma   90.00
#
_symmetry.space_group_name_H-M   'P 1'
#
loop_
_entity.id
_entity.type
_entity.pdbx_description
1 polymer ?
#
loop_
_entity_poly.entity_id
_entity_poly.type
_entity_poly.pdbx_seq_one_letter_code
_entity_poly.pdbx_strand_id
1 'polypeptide(L)' 'MQLGMIGLGRMGANMVRRLLRAGHEGVVFDMSPKAVDELV' A
#
# COMPACT_ATOMS: atom_id res chain seq x y z
N MET A 1 -8.12 12.00 -1.71
CA MET A 1 -6.90 12.19 -2.54
C MET A 1 -6.52 10.83 -3.12
N GLN A 2 -6.01 10.80 -4.35
CA GLN A 2 -5.51 9.57 -4.98
C GLN A 2 -3.99 9.52 -4.86
N LEU A 3 -3.49 8.42 -4.27
CA LEU A 3 -2.06 8.23 -4.01
C LEU A 3 -1.55 6.98 -4.74
N GLY A 4 -0.33 7.05 -5.26
CA GLY A 4 0.37 5.91 -5.84
C GLY A 4 1.51 5.46 -4.93
N MET A 5 1.64 4.16 -4.67
CA MET A 5 2.78 3.60 -3.93
C MET A 5 3.44 2.47 -4.69
N ILE A 6 4.77 2.57 -4.83
CA ILE A 6 5.62 1.53 -5.41
C ILE A 6 6.49 0.97 -4.29
N GLY A 7 6.33 -0.32 -4.01
CA GLY A 7 7.02 -1.02 -2.93
C GLY A 7 6.19 -1.11 -1.64
N LEU A 8 5.91 -2.34 -1.22
CA LEU A 8 5.16 -2.76 -0.05
C LEU A 8 6.07 -3.51 0.94
N GLY A 9 7.31 -3.05 1.08
CA GLY A 9 8.17 -3.47 2.20
C GLY A 9 7.56 -3.10 3.56
N ARG A 10 8.26 -3.45 4.66
CA ARG A 10 7.78 -3.23 6.04
C ARG A 10 7.26 -1.81 6.31
N MET A 11 7.97 -0.78 5.83
CA MET A 11 7.54 0.61 6.01
C MET A 11 6.39 0.97 5.06
N GLY A 12 6.48 0.56 3.79
CA GLY A 12 5.49 0.92 2.77
C GLY A 12 4.10 0.36 3.05
N ALA A 13 4.00 -0.93 3.36
CA ALA A 13 2.74 -1.56 3.72
C ALA A 13 2.07 -0.88 4.93
N ASN A 14 2.86 -0.51 5.95
CA ASN A 14 2.34 0.22 7.12
C ASN A 14 1.85 1.63 6.77
N MET A 15 2.52 2.31 5.83
CA MET A 15 2.09 3.62 5.34
C MET A 15 0.75 3.50 4.61
N VAL A 16 0.62 2.56 3.67
CA VAL A 16 -0.64 2.34 2.94
C VAL A 16 -1.79 2.06 3.90
N ARG A 17 -1.59 1.17 4.89
CA ARG A 17 -2.63 0.87 5.89
C ARG A 17 -3.09 2.11 6.65
N ARG A 18 -2.17 3.03 6.99
CA ARG A 18 -2.52 4.30 7.65
C ARG A 18 -3.29 5.23 6.73
N LEU A 19 -2.86 5.34 5.47
CA LEU A 19 -3.51 6.17 4.46
C LEU A 19 -4.93 5.68 4.16
N LEU A 20 -5.12 4.36 3.99
CA LEU A 20 -6.44 3.75 3.82
C LEU A 20 -7.35 4.01 5.02
N ARG A 21 -6.84 3.85 6.24
CA ARG A 21 -7.60 4.16 7.48
C ARG A 21 -7.95 5.64 7.60
N ALA A 22 -7.16 6.54 7.02
CA ALA A 22 -7.44 7.97 6.95
C ALA A 22 -8.42 8.34 5.82
N GLY A 23 -8.98 7.36 5.10
CA GLY A 23 -9.92 7.59 3.99
C GLY A 23 -9.25 8.05 2.70
N HIS A 24 -7.95 7.83 2.55
CA HIS A 24 -7.26 8.05 1.28
C HIS A 24 -7.36 6.81 0.40
N GLU A 25 -7.60 7.03 -0.89
CA GLU A 25 -7.67 5.97 -1.89
C GLU A 25 -6.39 6.00 -2.73
N GLY A 26 -6.05 4.88 -3.35
CA GLY A 26 -4.82 4.81 -4.13
C GLY A 26 -4.58 3.47 -4.80
N VAL A 27 -3.55 3.46 -5.64
CA VAL A 27 -3.06 2.27 -6.33
C VAL A 27 -1.71 1.90 -5.74
N VAL A 28 -1.53 0.63 -5.43
CA VAL A 28 -0.27 0.08 -4.94
C VAL A 28 0.31 -0.89 -5.95
N PHE A 29 1.63 -0.91 -6.05
CA PHE A 29 2.36 -1.86 -6.87
C PHE A 29 3.57 -2.39 -6.08
N ASP A 30 3.81 -3.68 -6.16
CA ASP A 30 5.05 -4.31 -5.71
C ASP A 30 5.46 -5.37 -6.74
N MET A 31 6.77 -5.60 -6.89
CA MET A 31 7.28 -6.66 -7.77
C MET A 31 7.01 -8.06 -7.22
N SER A 32 6.86 -8.20 -5.91
CA SER A 32 6.44 -9.42 -5.23
C SER A 32 4.92 -9.43 -5.09
N PRO A 33 4.20 -10.32 -5.80
CA PRO A 33 2.74 -10.43 -5.66
C PRO A 33 2.32 -10.70 -4.22
N LYS A 34 3.13 -11.49 -3.47
CA LYS A 34 2.92 -11.79 -2.06
C LYS A 34 2.80 -10.54 -1.18
N ALA A 35 3.54 -9.48 -1.49
CA ALA A 35 3.50 -8.24 -0.71
C ALA A 35 2.19 -7.47 -0.92
N VAL A 36 1.58 -7.60 -2.10
CA VAL A 36 0.23 -7.08 -2.39
C VAL A 36 -0.82 -7.94 -1.69
N ASP A 37 -0.69 -9.27 -1.76
CA ASP A 37 -1.63 -10.20 -1.12
C ASP A 37 -1.66 -10.04 0.41
N GLU A 38 -0.50 -9.80 1.04
CA GLU A 38 -0.41 -9.57 2.49
C GLU A 38 -1.00 -8.23 2.93
N LEU A 39 -1.26 -7.29 2.02
CA LEU A 39 -1.83 -5.98 2.34
C LEU A 39 -3.33 -6.05 2.62
N VAL A 40 -4.06 -6.94 1.93
CA VAL A 40 -5.52 -7.12 2.00
C VAL A 40 -5.95 -8.20 2.99
#